data_AF-A0A642PL09-F1
#
_entry.id   AF-A0A642PL09-F1
#
_cell.length_a   1.000
_cell.length_b   1.000
_cell.length_c   1.000
_cell.angle_alpha   90.00
_cell.angle_beta   90.00
_cell.angle_gamma   90.00
#
_symmetry.space_group_name_H-M   'P 1'
#
loop_
_entity.id
_entity.type
_entity.pdbx_description
1 polymer ?
#
loop_
_entity_poly.entity_id
_entity_poly.type
_entity_poly.pdbx_seq_one_letter_code
_entity_poly.pdbx_strand_id
1 'polypeptide(L)'
;LFMVLVGLLAAFVPARLAGEMTSIGTLMAFTLVCAAVLVVRRTMPDVPRSFKTPLVPLIPILGILTCLCMMLFLPADTWIRLVLWMLIGLDIYVGYGMKHSKLEHGGDTRHGQVALNMIGLILAVLCVITGLWHQQTVGWGENKVLLIISFVFAFTHCAYYMWRIWRK
;
A
#
# COMPACT_ATOMS: atom_id res chain seq x y z
N LEU A 1 14.09 -29.55 0.75
CA LEU A 1 14.73 -28.32 1.26
C LEU A 1 13.71 -27.23 1.57
N PHE A 2 12.97 -26.72 0.57
CA PHE A 2 11.99 -25.64 0.77
C PHE A 2 10.94 -25.92 1.86
N MET A 3 10.31 -27.11 1.86
CA MET A 3 9.32 -27.49 2.88
C MET A 3 9.88 -27.56 4.31
N VAL A 4 11.16 -27.90 4.46
CA VAL A 4 11.83 -27.94 5.77
C VAL A 4 12.05 -26.51 6.29
N LEU A 5 12.47 -25.59 5.42
CA LEU A 5 12.65 -24.18 5.76
C LEU A 5 11.32 -23.53 6.12
N VAL A 6 10.27 -23.73 5.32
CA VAL A 6 8.93 -23.22 5.61
C VAL A 6 8.37 -23.82 6.90
N GLY A 7 8.55 -25.13 7.12
CA GLY A 7 8.12 -25.80 8.34
C GLY A 7 8.80 -25.25 9.60
N LEU A 8 10.10 -24.95 9.52
CA LEU A 8 10.84 -24.30 10.61
C LEU A 8 10.30 -22.90 10.90
N LEU A 9 10.10 -22.07 9.87
CA LEU A 9 9.56 -20.71 10.05
C LEU A 9 8.11 -20.71 10.56
N ALA A 10 7.29 -21.68 10.11
CA ALA A 10 5.91 -21.86 10.55
C ALA A 10 5.80 -22.26 12.03
N ALA A 11 6.85 -22.83 12.62
CA ALA A 11 6.90 -23.12 14.06
C ALA A 11 6.98 -21.84 14.92
N PHE A 12 7.53 -20.74 14.37
CA PHE A 12 7.70 -19.47 15.09
C PHE A 12 6.61 -18.44 14.75
N VAL A 13 5.97 -18.54 13.58
CA VAL A 13 4.96 -17.57 13.13
C VAL A 13 3.57 -18.23 13.11
N PRO A 14 2.60 -17.72 13.88
CA PRO A 14 1.24 -18.24 13.86
C PRO A 14 0.64 -18.19 12.46
N ALA A 15 0.16 -19.33 11.95
CA ALA A 15 -0.41 -19.42 10.59
C ALA A 15 -1.56 -18.43 10.35
N ARG A 16 -2.35 -18.12 11.39
CA ARG A 16 -3.41 -17.11 11.35
C ARG A 16 -2.87 -15.73 11.00
N LEU A 17 -1.81 -15.29 11.70
CA LEU A 17 -1.19 -13.99 11.49
C LEU A 17 -0.58 -13.88 10.09
N ALA A 18 0.14 -14.91 9.65
CA ALA A 18 0.70 -14.96 8.30
C ALA A 18 -0.39 -14.93 7.22
N GLY A 19 -1.49 -15.65 7.44
CA GLY A 19 -2.65 -15.68 6.56
C GLY A 19 -3.34 -14.31 6.44
N GLU A 20 -3.56 -13.63 7.56
CA GLU A 20 -4.13 -12.27 7.60
C GLU A 20 -3.24 -11.25 6.87
N MET A 21 -1.92 -11.28 7.10
CA MET A 21 -0.95 -10.40 6.43
C MET A 21 -0.88 -10.64 4.92
N THR A 22 -0.94 -11.90 4.49
CA THR A 22 -0.92 -12.24 3.07
C THR A 22 -2.22 -11.84 2.40
N SER A 23 -3.36 -12.09 3.06
CA SER A 23 -4.69 -11.80 2.52
C SER A 23 -4.92 -10.31 2.28
N ILE A 24 -4.51 -9.44 3.21
CA ILE A 24 -4.69 -8.00 3.01
C ILE A 24 -3.90 -7.47 1.80
N GLY A 25 -2.69 -8.01 1.59
CA GLY A 25 -1.84 -7.64 0.46
C GLY A 25 -2.43 -8.10 -0.88
N THR A 26 -2.93 -9.34 -0.96
CA THR A 26 -3.54 -9.86 -2.20
C THR A 26 -4.85 -9.15 -2.54
N LEU A 27 -5.70 -8.85 -1.54
CA LEU A 27 -6.93 -8.07 -1.74
C LEU A 27 -6.63 -6.65 -2.24
N MET A 28 -5.60 -6.00 -1.71
CA MET A 28 -5.15 -4.69 -2.20
C MET A 28 -4.63 -4.81 -3.65
N ALA A 29 -3.82 -5.82 -3.97
CA ALA A 29 -3.33 -6.04 -5.32
C ALA A 29 -4.46 -6.26 -6.32
N PHE A 30 -5.46 -7.09 -5.98
CA PHE A 30 -6.64 -7.29 -6.83
C PHE A 30 -7.47 -6.03 -7.01
N THR A 31 -7.63 -5.23 -5.95
CA THR A 31 -8.28 -3.92 -6.04
C THR A 31 -7.56 -3.01 -7.04
N LEU A 32 -6.23 -2.92 -6.95
CA LEU A 32 -5.41 -2.13 -7.88
C LEU A 32 -5.49 -2.66 -9.32
N VAL A 33 -5.51 -3.98 -9.51
CA VAL A 33 -5.65 -4.59 -10.85
C VAL A 33 -7.02 -4.26 -11.44
N CYS A 34 -8.11 -4.38 -10.68
CA CYS A 34 -9.44 -4.00 -11.13
C CYS A 34 -9.52 -2.51 -11.51
N ALA A 35 -8.91 -1.63 -10.70
CA ALA A 35 -8.80 -0.21 -11.02
C ALA A 35 -7.97 0.03 -12.29
N ALA A 36 -6.83 -0.65 -12.43
CA ALA A 36 -5.96 -0.55 -13.62
C ALA A 36 -6.68 -0.97 -14.90
N VAL A 37 -7.56 -1.97 -14.85
CA VAL A 37 -8.41 -2.36 -16.00
C VAL A 37 -9.33 -1.22 -16.43
N LEU A 38 -9.90 -0.44 -15.49
CA LEU A 38 -10.71 0.73 -15.82
C LEU A 38 -9.86 1.83 -16.44
N VAL A 39 -8.68 2.11 -15.88
CA VAL A 39 -7.74 3.13 -16.38
C VAL A 39 -7.26 2.78 -17.79
N VAL A 40 -6.77 1.55 -18.03
CA VAL A 40 -6.22 1.14 -19.32
C VAL A 40 -7.28 1.12 -20.44
N ARG A 41 -8.57 0.97 -20.09
CA ARG A 41 -9.65 1.09 -21.07
C ARG A 41 -9.92 2.53 -21.50
N ARG A 42 -9.54 3.52 -20.68
CA ARG A 42 -9.65 4.94 -21.03
C ARG A 42 -8.37 5.48 -21.66
N THR A 43 -7.20 5.05 -21.18
CA THR A 43 -5.91 5.58 -21.66
C THR A 43 -5.40 4.88 -22.92
N MET A 44 -5.73 3.61 -23.12
CA MET A 44 -5.24 2.80 -24.24
C MET A 44 -6.36 1.95 -24.87
N PRO A 45 -7.30 2.58 -25.59
CA PRO A 45 -8.47 1.91 -26.14
C PRO A 45 -8.14 0.97 -27.32
N ASP A 46 -7.18 1.35 -28.17
CA ASP A 46 -6.92 0.70 -29.47
C ASP A 46 -5.99 -0.53 -29.40
N VAL A 47 -5.54 -0.90 -28.19
CA VAL A 47 -4.62 -2.02 -28.01
C VAL A 47 -5.34 -3.34 -28.33
N PRO A 48 -4.75 -4.24 -29.15
CA PRO A 48 -5.34 -5.55 -29.42
C PRO A 48 -5.38 -6.39 -28.13
N ARG A 49 -6.56 -6.90 -27.78
CA ARG A 49 -6.79 -7.72 -26.57
C ARG A 49 -7.37 -9.06 -26.97
N SER A 50 -6.62 -10.14 -26.78
CA SER A 50 -7.09 -11.51 -27.06
C SER A 50 -8.28 -11.91 -26.19
N PHE A 51 -8.36 -11.37 -24.96
CA PHE A 51 -9.50 -11.52 -24.08
C PHE A 51 -9.97 -10.16 -23.57
N LYS A 52 -11.29 -9.93 -23.57
CA LYS A 52 -11.93 -8.73 -23.03
C LYS A 52 -12.90 -9.15 -21.94
N THR A 53 -12.74 -8.57 -20.75
CA THR A 53 -13.71 -8.76 -19.68
C THR A 53 -15.09 -8.27 -20.14
N PRO A 54 -16.15 -9.08 -19.98
CA PRO A 54 -17.51 -8.64 -20.31
C PRO A 54 -17.97 -7.54 -19.34
N LEU A 55 -18.99 -6.77 -19.71
CA LEU A 55 -19.68 -5.82 -18.83
C LEU A 55 -18.75 -4.84 -18.07
N VAL A 56 -17.75 -4.25 -18.74
CA VAL A 56 -16.97 -3.15 -18.16
C VAL A 56 -17.72 -1.84 -18.38
N PRO A 57 -17.93 -1.00 -17.34
CA PRO A 57 -17.19 -0.92 -16.07
C PRO A 57 -17.73 -1.73 -14.88
N LEU A 58 -18.87 -2.41 -15.00
CA LEU A 58 -19.55 -3.07 -13.87
C LEU A 58 -18.69 -4.14 -13.18
N ILE A 59 -18.10 -5.08 -13.93
CA ILE A 59 -17.34 -6.19 -13.32
C ILE A 59 -16.13 -5.70 -12.51
N PRO A 60 -15.25 -4.82 -13.06
CA PRO A 60 -14.15 -4.28 -12.27
C PRO A 60 -14.60 -3.51 -11.03
N ILE A 61 -15.71 -2.75 -11.11
CA ILE A 61 -16.25 -2.01 -9.96
C ILE A 61 -16.73 -2.99 -8.88
N LEU A 62 -17.48 -4.02 -9.24
CA LEU A 62 -17.91 -5.05 -8.28
C LEU A 62 -16.69 -5.76 -7.66
N GLY A 63 -15.64 -6.06 -8.44
CA GLY A 63 -14.40 -6.62 -7.93
C GLY A 63 -13.72 -5.73 -6.87
N ILE A 64 -13.63 -4.42 -7.14
CA ILE A 64 -13.12 -3.44 -6.17
C ILE A 64 -13.98 -3.44 -4.91
N LEU A 65 -15.30 -3.38 -5.05
CA LEU A 65 -16.22 -3.35 -3.91
C LEU A 65 -16.12 -4.61 -3.05
N THR A 66 -16.06 -5.80 -3.66
CA THR A 66 -15.91 -7.06 -2.93
C THR A 66 -14.57 -7.13 -2.21
N CYS A 67 -13.47 -6.75 -2.87
CA CYS A 67 -12.15 -6.78 -2.26
C CYS A 67 -12.05 -5.80 -1.08
N LEU A 68 -12.51 -4.56 -1.26
CA LEU A 68 -12.53 -3.57 -0.18
C LEU A 68 -13.44 -3.99 0.97
N CYS A 69 -14.62 -4.55 0.66
CA CYS A 69 -15.53 -5.09 1.67
C CYS A 69 -14.86 -6.18 2.52
N MET A 70 -14.17 -7.13 1.88
CA MET A 70 -13.41 -8.17 2.59
C MET A 70 -12.28 -7.56 3.45
N MET A 71 -11.59 -6.54 2.96
CA MET A 71 -10.53 -5.85 3.72
C MET A 71 -11.08 -5.18 4.99
N LEU A 72 -12.30 -4.64 4.97
CA LEU A 72 -12.91 -4.01 6.15
C LEU A 72 -13.18 -4.99 7.30
N PHE A 73 -13.33 -6.29 7.00
CA PHE A 73 -13.53 -7.32 8.02
C PHE A 73 -12.22 -7.83 8.64
N LEU A 74 -11.06 -7.37 8.17
CA LEU A 74 -9.77 -7.76 8.76
C LEU A 74 -9.44 -6.95 10.03
N PRO A 75 -8.68 -7.52 10.98
CA PRO A 75 -8.27 -6.83 12.20
C PRO A 75 -7.49 -5.54 11.94
N ALA A 76 -7.64 -4.53 12.79
CA ALA A 76 -6.95 -3.25 12.66
C ALA A 76 -5.42 -3.37 12.59
N ASP A 77 -4.83 -4.39 13.24
CA ASP A 77 -3.41 -4.70 13.16
C ASP A 77 -2.90 -4.96 11.72
N THR A 78 -3.75 -5.52 10.86
CA THR A 78 -3.36 -5.80 9.46
C THR A 78 -3.25 -4.51 8.64
N TRP A 79 -4.15 -3.56 8.90
CA TRP A 79 -4.21 -2.27 8.22
C TRP A 79 -2.99 -1.38 8.53
N ILE A 80 -2.64 -1.26 9.81
CA ILE A 80 -1.44 -0.50 10.21
C ILE A 80 -0.16 -1.10 9.61
N ARG A 81 -0.04 -2.44 9.61
CA ARG A 81 1.10 -3.14 8.98
C ARG A 81 1.16 -2.89 7.47
N LEU A 82 0.02 -2.90 6.78
CA LEU A 82 -0.06 -2.58 5.34
C LEU A 82 0.42 -1.15 5.08
N VAL A 83 -0.12 -0.17 5.80
CA VAL A 83 0.22 1.26 5.57
C VAL A 83 1.70 1.52 5.86
N LEU A 84 2.25 0.94 6.94
CA LEU A 84 3.68 1.02 7.24
C LEU A 84 4.55 0.45 6.13
N TRP A 85 4.21 -0.72 5.59
CA TRP A 85 4.95 -1.32 4.48
C TRP A 85 4.84 -0.51 3.19
N MET A 86 3.69 0.10 2.91
CA MET A 86 3.51 1.00 1.77
C MET A 86 4.38 2.26 1.89
N LEU A 87 4.51 2.82 3.09
CA LEU A 87 5.43 3.94 3.37
C LEU A 87 6.88 3.54 3.13
N ILE A 88 7.32 2.42 3.71
CA ILE A 88 8.70 1.92 3.52
C ILE A 88 8.98 1.66 2.03
N GLY A 89 8.05 1.04 1.31
CA GLY A 89 8.19 0.79 -0.12
C GLY A 89 8.34 2.08 -0.94
N LEU A 90 7.58 3.12 -0.59
CA LEU A 90 7.66 4.43 -1.24
C LEU A 90 9.00 5.13 -0.95
N ASP A 91 9.49 5.04 0.29
CA ASP A 91 10.79 5.59 0.70
C ASP A 91 11.95 4.94 -0.07
N ILE A 92 11.94 3.61 -0.17
CA ILE A 92 12.92 2.85 -0.96
C ILE A 92 12.83 3.25 -2.44
N TYR A 93 11.61 3.38 -2.98
CA TYR A 93 11.41 3.81 -4.36
C TYR A 93 11.97 5.21 -4.61
N VAL A 94 11.74 6.16 -3.69
CA VAL A 94 12.26 7.52 -3.79
C VAL A 94 13.78 7.58 -3.63
N GLY A 95 14.33 6.85 -2.66
CA GLY A 95 15.76 6.88 -2.35
C GLY A 95 16.63 6.18 -3.40
N TYR A 96 16.14 5.04 -3.91
CA TYR A 96 16.87 4.17 -4.83
C TYR A 96 16.20 4.08 -6.20
N GLY A 97 14.93 3.67 -6.26
CA GLY A 97 14.22 3.37 -7.52
C GLY A 97 14.18 4.55 -8.50
N MET A 98 13.99 5.76 -7.99
CA MET A 98 13.96 7.00 -8.76
C MET A 98 15.29 7.37 -9.41
N LYS A 99 16.42 6.99 -8.78
CA LYS A 99 17.77 7.25 -9.29
C LYS A 99 18.22 6.18 -10.29
N HIS A 100 17.73 4.96 -10.12
CA HIS A 100 18.03 3.82 -10.99
C HIS A 100 17.03 3.65 -12.15
N SER A 101 15.92 4.41 -12.14
CA SER A 101 14.93 4.36 -13.21
C SER A 101 15.50 4.93 -14.51
N LYS A 102 15.47 4.14 -15.57
CA LYS A 102 15.93 4.52 -16.93
C LYS A 102 14.89 5.33 -17.71
N LEU A 103 13.87 5.87 -17.04
CA LEU A 103 12.80 6.63 -17.66
C LEU A 103 13.17 8.13 -17.71
N GLU A 104 13.45 8.59 -18.93
CA GLU A 104 13.63 9.98 -19.39
C GLU A 104 14.96 10.70 -19.01
N HIS A 105 15.79 10.94 -20.02
CA HIS A 105 16.90 11.91 -19.97
C HIS A 105 16.35 13.29 -20.39
N GLY A 106 16.18 14.24 -19.46
CA GLY A 106 16.15 15.68 -19.82
C GLY A 106 14.85 16.49 -19.65
N GLY A 107 13.86 16.07 -18.85
CA GLY A 107 12.69 16.89 -18.52
C GLY A 107 12.86 17.70 -17.22
N ASP A 108 12.84 19.04 -17.31
CA ASP A 108 13.14 20.01 -16.22
C ASP A 108 12.12 20.02 -15.06
N THR A 109 10.97 19.35 -15.21
CA THR A 109 10.00 19.14 -14.11
C THR A 109 9.40 17.74 -14.17
N ARG A 110 9.88 16.83 -13.31
CA ARG A 110 9.29 15.49 -13.14
C ARG A 110 7.87 15.64 -12.56
N HIS A 111 6.82 15.73 -13.38
CA HIS A 111 5.41 15.82 -12.93
C HIS A 111 5.02 14.71 -11.93
N GLY A 112 5.62 13.52 -12.06
CA GLY A 112 5.44 12.42 -11.11
C GLY A 112 5.98 12.70 -9.70
N GLN A 113 6.88 13.67 -9.53
CA GLN A 113 7.49 13.98 -8.24
C GLN A 113 6.49 14.56 -7.24
N VAL A 114 5.62 15.46 -7.70
CA VAL A 114 4.56 16.05 -6.86
C VAL A 114 3.58 14.96 -6.46
N ALA A 115 3.15 14.12 -7.41
CA ALA A 115 2.28 12.98 -7.14
C ALA A 115 2.88 12.01 -6.10
N LEU A 116 4.17 11.66 -6.22
CA LEU A 116 4.86 10.81 -5.25
C LEU A 116 4.91 11.43 -3.86
N ASN A 117 5.22 12.72 -3.75
CA ASN A 117 5.26 13.40 -2.46
C ASN A 117 3.85 13.50 -1.84
N MET A 118 2.82 13.77 -2.66
CA MET A 118 1.43 13.78 -2.22
C MET A 118 0.97 12.40 -1.71
N ILE A 119 1.30 11.33 -2.43
CA ILE A 119 1.02 9.95 -2.01
C ILE A 119 1.74 9.65 -0.69
N GLY A 120 3.00 10.06 -0.53
CA GLY A 120 3.75 9.89 0.71
C GLY A 120 3.11 10.60 1.90
N LEU A 121 2.67 11.85 1.72
CA LEU A 121 1.97 12.61 2.77
C LEU A 121 0.61 11.98 3.11
N ILE A 122 -0.16 11.56 2.10
CA ILE A 122 -1.45 10.87 2.31
C ILE A 122 -1.23 9.57 3.09
N LEU A 123 -0.24 8.77 2.72
CA LEU A 123 0.11 7.54 3.44
C LEU A 123 0.59 7.82 4.87
N ALA A 124 1.34 8.90 5.10
CA ALA A 124 1.76 9.30 6.45
C ALA A 124 0.56 9.67 7.32
N VAL A 125 -0.40 10.42 6.79
CA VAL A 125 -1.66 10.74 7.48
C VAL A 125 -2.49 9.47 7.74
N LEU A 126 -2.62 8.59 6.74
CA LEU A 126 -3.30 7.29 6.90
C LEU A 126 -2.61 6.42 7.96
N CYS A 127 -1.29 6.49 8.11
CA CYS A 127 -0.55 5.77 9.14
C CYS A 127 -0.97 6.22 10.54
N VAL A 128 -1.07 7.55 10.76
CA VAL A 128 -1.57 8.11 12.02
C VAL A 128 -3.01 7.68 12.28
N ILE A 129 -3.89 7.80 11.28
CA ILE A 129 -5.31 7.43 11.39
C ILE A 129 -5.46 5.95 11.74
N THR A 130 -4.75 5.07 11.05
CA THR A 130 -4.81 3.62 11.30
C THR A 130 -4.22 3.24 12.65
N GLY A 131 -3.18 3.94 13.13
CA GLY A 131 -2.65 3.78 14.47
C GLY A 131 -3.66 4.17 15.56
N LEU A 132 -4.31 5.32 15.40
CA LEU A 132 -5.37 5.77 16.32
C LEU A 132 -6.58 4.85 16.29
N TRP A 133 -7.01 4.41 15.11
CA TRP A 133 -8.10 3.46 14.94
C TRP A 133 -7.80 2.12 15.64
N HIS A 134 -6.59 1.58 15.45
CA HIS A 134 -6.13 0.39 16.16
C HIS A 134 -6.20 0.57 17.69
N GLN A 135 -5.66 1.68 18.22
CA GLN A 135 -5.69 1.93 19.66
C GLN A 135 -7.11 2.06 20.19
N GLN A 136 -8.01 2.66 19.41
CA GLN A 136 -9.42 2.75 19.77
C GLN A 136 -10.10 1.38 19.79
N THR A 137 -9.74 0.47 18.88
CA THR A 137 -10.30 -0.90 18.84
C THR A 137 -9.77 -1.81 19.95
N VAL A 138 -8.49 -1.68 20.30
CA VAL A 138 -7.83 -2.55 21.28
C VAL A 138 -7.99 -2.02 22.71
N GLY A 139 -8.18 -0.72 22.88
CA GLY A 139 -8.38 -0.06 24.18
C GLY A 139 -7.13 0.66 24.68
N TRP A 140 -7.34 1.73 25.45
CA TRP A 140 -6.27 2.65 25.87
C TRP A 140 -5.39 2.14 27.02
N GLY A 141 -5.79 1.04 27.65
CA GLY A 141 -5.03 0.33 28.70
C GLY A 141 -4.07 -0.74 28.18
N GLU A 142 -4.17 -1.08 26.89
CA GLU A 142 -3.34 -2.11 26.25
C GLU A 142 -2.01 -1.56 25.71
N ASN A 143 -1.16 -2.47 25.24
CA ASN A 143 0.19 -2.15 24.76
C ASN A 143 0.17 -1.14 23.60
N LYS A 144 0.86 -0.01 23.80
CA LYS A 144 0.89 1.14 22.86
C LYS A 144 2.04 1.07 21.85
N VAL A 145 2.81 -0.02 21.81
CA VAL A 145 4.00 -0.15 20.95
C VAL A 145 3.66 0.09 19.47
N LEU A 146 2.60 -0.53 18.95
CA LEU A 146 2.22 -0.34 17.54
C LEU A 146 1.82 1.11 17.23
N LEU A 147 1.10 1.75 18.16
CA LEU A 147 0.73 3.16 18.05
C LEU A 147 1.99 4.05 18.00
N ILE A 148 2.94 3.84 18.91
CA ILE A 148 4.19 4.60 18.98
C ILE A 148 4.99 4.43 17.68
N ILE A 149 5.16 3.19 17.21
CA ILE A 149 5.87 2.91 15.94
C ILE A 149 5.22 3.65 14.79
N SER A 150 3.89 3.59 14.68
CA SER A 150 3.15 4.29 13.62
C SER A 150 3.35 5.80 13.66
N PHE A 151 3.29 6.41 14.85
CA PHE A 151 3.49 7.85 15.00
C PHE A 151 4.92 8.28 14.68
N VAL A 152 5.93 7.52 15.14
CA VAL A 152 7.33 7.78 14.82
C VAL A 152 7.55 7.70 13.32
N PHE A 153 7.09 6.62 12.67
CA PHE A 153 7.20 6.47 11.22
C PHE A 153 6.50 7.62 10.49
N ALA A 154 5.23 7.89 10.82
CA ALA A 154 4.46 8.94 10.18
C ALA A 154 5.13 10.31 10.29
N PHE A 155 5.64 10.67 11.48
CA PHE A 155 6.30 11.96 11.68
C PHE A 155 7.62 12.06 10.91
N THR A 156 8.45 11.02 10.94
CA THR A 156 9.71 10.97 10.19
C THR A 156 9.47 11.13 8.69
N HIS A 157 8.46 10.44 8.13
CA HIS A 157 8.16 10.51 6.70
C HIS A 157 7.52 11.85 6.33
N CYS A 158 6.60 12.35 7.15
CA CYS A 158 6.00 13.67 6.94
C CYS A 158 7.07 14.76 6.92
N ALA A 159 8.01 14.75 7.89
CA ALA A 159 9.14 15.66 7.92
C ALA A 159 10.05 15.51 6.69
N TYR A 160 10.37 14.26 6.29
CA TYR A 160 11.18 13.99 5.11
C TYR A 160 10.54 14.52 3.81
N TYR A 161 9.26 14.21 3.58
CA TYR A 161 8.54 14.62 2.38
C TYR A 161 8.25 16.13 2.36
N MET A 162 7.91 16.75 3.50
CA MET A 162 7.75 18.21 3.58
C MET A 162 9.07 18.93 3.32
N TRP A 163 10.17 18.50 3.94
CA TRP A 163 11.49 19.09 3.70
C TRP A 163 11.94 18.94 2.24
N ARG A 164 11.62 17.80 1.62
CA ARG A 164 11.89 17.56 0.20
C ARG A 164 11.05 18.45 -0.73
N ILE A 165 9.81 18.77 -0.37
CA ILE A 165 8.98 19.72 -1.13
C ILE A 165 9.53 21.14 -0.99
N TRP A 166 9.93 21.54 0.22
CA TRP A 166 10.35 22.91 0.54
C TRP A 166 11.75 23.28 0.02
N ARG A 167 12.62 22.28 -0.23
CA ARG A 167 13.94 22.49 -0.85
C ARG A 167 13.94 22.49 -2.39
N LYS A 168 12.78 22.37 -3.02
CA LYS A 168 12.61 22.55 -4.47
C LYS A 168 12.04 23.93 -4.75
#